data_AF-A0A3L6QQ24-F1
#
_entry.id   AF-A0A3L6QQ24-F1
#
_cell.length_a   1.000
_cell.length_b   1.000
_cell.length_c   1.000
_cell.angle_alpha   90.00
_cell.angle_beta   90.00
_cell.angle_gamma   90.00
#
_symmetry.space_group_name_H-M   'P 1'
#
loop_
_entity.id
_entity.type
_entity.pdbx_description
1 polymer ?
#
loop_
_entity_poly.entity_id
_entity_poly.type
_entity_poly.pdbx_seq_one_letter_code
_entity_poly.pdbx_strand_id
1 'polypeptide(L)'
;MGTEEARRFMLQVEMQCRCIGCVKKVEKAQGALLTILRDISHCCAIGIETSVGDVDTGIVTVVGKVDPTEVCQWLKTKKSVKVVNPDPAIENHNQMSWALAPPVGQHDHKSLQLIEEKIRGLEKVRDVLKIKNLENELIAAKSELTQSRKVINSSKKALLDGALNQLKAYKNLEALSQSPYD
;
A
#
# COMPACT_ATOMS: atom_id res chain seq x y z
N MET A 1 -21.29 27.47 7.36
CA MET A 1 -21.51 27.55 5.88
C MET A 1 -20.13 27.56 5.24
N GLY A 2 -19.74 26.68 4.32
CA GLY A 2 -20.49 25.67 3.58
C GLY A 2 -19.87 24.27 3.71
N THR A 3 -20.69 23.26 3.43
CA THR A 3 -20.28 21.88 3.23
C THR A 3 -19.53 21.81 1.90
N GLU A 4 -18.21 21.67 1.92
CA GLU A 4 -17.45 21.31 0.70
C GLU A 4 -17.91 19.91 0.26
N GLU A 5 -18.76 19.89 -0.75
CA GLU A 5 -19.19 18.68 -1.45
C GLU A 5 -18.03 18.13 -2.27
N ALA A 6 -17.86 16.81 -2.26
CA ALA A 6 -16.88 16.13 -3.10
C ALA A 6 -17.20 16.42 -4.58
N ARG A 7 -16.22 16.97 -5.31
CA ARG A 7 -16.37 17.28 -6.73
C ARG A 7 -15.75 16.17 -7.57
N ARG A 8 -16.39 15.88 -8.70
CA ARG A 8 -15.85 14.98 -9.72
C ARG A 8 -15.29 15.82 -10.86
N PHE A 9 -14.05 15.55 -11.24
CA PHE A 9 -13.41 16.16 -12.40
C PHE A 9 -12.61 15.13 -13.17
N MET A 10 -12.39 15.41 -14.45
CA MET A 10 -11.67 14.54 -15.36
C MET A 10 -10.36 15.18 -15.78
N LEU A 11 -9.31 14.38 -15.81
CA LEU A 11 -7.97 14.77 -16.23
C LEU A 11 -7.65 14.02 -17.52
N GLN A 12 -7.37 14.75 -18.61
CA GLN A 12 -6.93 14.11 -19.83
C GLN A 12 -5.40 13.99 -19.83
N VAL A 13 -4.88 12.76 -19.95
CA VAL A 13 -3.45 12.50 -20.13
C VAL A 13 -3.15 12.46 -21.63
N GLU A 14 -2.14 13.22 -22.06
CA GLU A 14 -1.75 13.23 -23.47
C GLU A 14 -1.23 11.85 -23.92
N MET A 15 -1.95 11.24 -24.84
CA MET A 15 -1.56 10.00 -25.51
C MET A 15 -1.22 10.31 -26.97
N GLN A 16 0.05 10.11 -27.34
CA GLN A 16 0.52 10.26 -28.73
C GLN A 16 0.36 8.97 -29.54
N CYS A 17 0.26 7.81 -28.86
CA CYS A 17 0.00 6.49 -29.44
C CYS A 17 -0.66 5.54 -28.43
N ARG A 18 -1.24 4.42 -28.88
CA ARG A 18 -1.67 3.29 -28.00
C ARG A 18 -0.56 2.30 -27.67
N CYS A 19 0.68 2.73 -27.85
CA CYS A 19 1.88 1.99 -27.50
C CYS A 19 1.94 1.71 -25.99
N ILE A 20 2.61 0.62 -25.59
CA ILE A 20 2.82 0.24 -24.18
C ILE A 20 3.38 1.42 -23.35
N GLY A 21 4.19 2.27 -23.96
CA GLY A 21 4.73 3.48 -23.32
C GLY A 21 3.67 4.51 -22.92
N CYS A 22 2.63 4.74 -23.73
CA CYS A 22 1.55 5.67 -23.41
C CYS A 22 0.55 5.07 -22.43
N VAL A 23 0.26 3.77 -22.52
CA VAL A 23 -0.54 3.05 -21.51
C VAL A 23 0.09 3.17 -20.13
N LYS A 24 1.41 2.92 -20.03
CA LYS A 24 2.17 3.09 -18.79
C LYS A 24 2.15 4.53 -18.24
N LYS A 25 1.89 5.56 -19.05
CA LYS A 25 1.75 6.94 -18.56
C LYS A 25 0.42 7.14 -17.83
N VAL A 26 -0.67 6.60 -18.37
CA VAL A 26 -2.00 6.64 -17.74
C VAL A 26 -1.99 5.83 -16.45
N GLU A 27 -1.44 4.61 -16.47
CA GLU A 27 -1.29 3.76 -15.27
C GLU A 27 -0.42 4.43 -14.20
N LYS A 28 0.67 5.12 -14.57
CA LYS A 28 1.48 5.89 -13.63
C LYS A 28 0.76 7.08 -13.03
N ALA A 29 -0.07 7.78 -13.82
CA ALA A 29 -0.88 8.90 -13.34
C ALA A 29 -1.94 8.41 -12.34
N GLN A 30 -2.64 7.32 -12.67
CA GLN A 30 -3.59 6.67 -11.78
C GLN A 30 -2.89 6.13 -10.51
N GLY A 31 -1.75 5.45 -10.65
CA GLY A 31 -0.97 4.96 -9.52
C GLY A 31 -0.48 6.10 -8.59
N ALA A 32 -0.11 7.26 -9.15
CA ALA A 32 0.28 8.43 -8.37
C ALA A 32 -0.90 8.99 -7.56
N LEU A 33 -2.11 9.00 -8.13
CA LEU A 33 -3.35 9.40 -7.42
C LEU A 33 -3.75 8.37 -6.35
N LEU A 34 -3.62 7.08 -6.64
CA LEU A 34 -3.87 6.00 -5.66
C LEU A 34 -2.84 5.98 -4.52
N THR A 35 -1.62 6.46 -4.76
CA THR A 35 -0.59 6.62 -3.71
C THR A 35 -1.01 7.70 -2.72
N ILE A 36 -1.59 8.81 -3.21
CA ILE A 36 -2.18 9.85 -2.36
C ILE A 36 -3.31 9.28 -1.51
N LEU A 37 -4.12 8.35 -2.03
CA LEU A 37 -5.17 7.70 -1.22
C LEU A 37 -4.65 6.79 -0.09
N ARG A 38 -3.40 6.30 -0.16
CA ARG A 38 -2.88 5.27 0.76
C ARG A 38 -2.05 5.82 1.93
N ASP A 39 -1.53 7.04 1.85
CA ASP A 39 -0.73 7.62 2.95
C ASP A 39 -1.63 8.36 3.96
N ILE A 40 -2.25 7.59 4.87
CA ILE A 40 -3.21 8.06 5.90
C ILE A 40 -2.63 9.11 6.89
N SER A 41 -1.35 9.46 6.83
CA SER A 41 -0.74 10.45 7.74
C SER A 41 -0.51 11.84 7.15
N HIS A 42 -0.61 12.04 5.83
CA HIS A 42 -0.47 13.37 5.19
C HIS A 42 -1.74 13.82 4.46
N CYS A 43 -2.77 12.96 4.40
CA CYS A 43 -3.88 13.11 3.46
C CYS A 43 -5.14 13.81 3.99
N CYS A 44 -5.12 14.30 5.23
CA CYS A 44 -6.13 15.29 5.65
C CYS A 44 -6.05 16.61 4.86
N ALA A 45 -4.98 16.83 4.08
CA ALA A 45 -4.78 18.08 3.36
C ALA A 45 -5.28 18.11 1.90
N ILE A 46 -5.56 16.97 1.24
CA ILE A 46 -5.78 16.94 -0.23
C ILE A 46 -7.12 16.33 -0.64
N GLY A 47 -7.91 15.71 0.25
CA GLY A 47 -9.34 15.46 -0.01
C GLY A 47 -9.73 14.54 -1.18
N ILE A 48 -8.81 13.87 -1.87
CA ILE A 48 -9.15 12.89 -2.92
C ILE A 48 -9.78 11.66 -2.27
N GLU A 49 -10.92 11.20 -2.79
CA GLU A 49 -11.68 10.05 -2.29
C GLU A 49 -11.51 8.83 -3.20
N THR A 50 -11.58 9.00 -4.53
CA THR A 50 -11.39 7.91 -5.49
C THR A 50 -10.80 8.41 -6.82
N SER A 51 -10.16 7.51 -7.59
CA SER A 51 -9.75 7.81 -8.97
C SER A 51 -9.89 6.58 -9.87
N VAL A 52 -10.33 6.79 -11.12
CA VAL A 52 -10.53 5.76 -12.15
C VAL A 52 -9.88 6.21 -13.44
N GLY A 53 -8.91 5.46 -13.95
CA GLY A 53 -8.28 5.70 -15.25
C GLY A 53 -8.91 4.84 -16.34
N ASP A 54 -9.32 5.49 -17.44
CA ASP A 54 -9.67 4.86 -18.70
C ASP A 54 -8.44 4.93 -19.62
N VAL A 55 -7.89 3.74 -19.91
CA VAL A 55 -6.68 3.56 -20.72
C VAL A 55 -6.98 3.71 -22.22
N ASP A 56 -8.21 3.46 -22.66
CA ASP A 56 -8.60 3.53 -24.07
C ASP A 56 -8.79 4.96 -24.55
N THR A 57 -9.18 5.85 -23.63
CA THR A 57 -9.40 7.29 -23.87
C THR A 57 -8.31 8.19 -23.28
N GLY A 58 -7.48 7.67 -22.35
CA GLY A 58 -6.46 8.44 -21.65
C GLY A 58 -7.03 9.39 -20.60
N ILE A 59 -8.29 9.19 -20.18
CA ILE A 59 -9.00 10.03 -19.23
C ILE A 59 -8.86 9.43 -17.83
N VAL A 60 -8.50 10.25 -16.86
CA VAL A 60 -8.47 9.89 -15.44
C VAL A 60 -9.52 10.69 -14.70
N THR A 61 -10.57 10.00 -14.25
CA THR A 61 -11.62 10.59 -13.41
C THR A 61 -11.13 10.62 -11.96
N VAL A 62 -11.22 11.78 -11.32
CA VAL A 62 -10.87 11.99 -9.91
C VAL A 62 -12.10 12.50 -9.17
N VAL A 63 -12.37 11.91 -8.01
CA VAL A 63 -13.47 12.33 -7.12
C VAL A 63 -12.85 12.72 -5.78
N GLY A 64 -13.13 13.92 -5.31
CA GLY A 64 -12.69 14.38 -4.00
C GLY A 64 -12.90 15.87 -3.75
N LYS A 65 -12.60 16.29 -2.53
CA LYS A 65 -12.53 17.69 -2.09
C LYS A 65 -11.16 18.27 -2.39
N VAL A 66 -10.85 18.38 -3.68
CA VAL A 66 -9.56 18.91 -4.15
C VAL A 66 -9.79 19.84 -5.33
N ASP A 67 -9.00 20.90 -5.42
CA ASP A 67 -8.99 21.74 -6.61
C ASP A 67 -8.33 20.97 -7.78
N PRO A 68 -9.01 20.82 -8.93
CA PRO A 68 -8.44 20.23 -10.14
C PRO A 68 -7.08 20.86 -10.53
N THR A 69 -6.89 22.14 -10.24
CA THR A 69 -5.67 22.90 -10.57
C THR A 69 -4.46 22.40 -9.79
N GLU A 70 -4.62 22.15 -8.48
CA GLU A 70 -3.57 21.63 -7.61
C GLU A 70 -3.14 20.22 -8.02
N VAL A 71 -4.12 19.36 -8.34
CA VAL A 71 -3.85 18.00 -8.84
C VAL A 71 -3.14 18.03 -10.19
N CYS A 72 -3.56 18.91 -11.09
CA CYS A 72 -2.90 19.12 -12.38
C CYS A 72 -1.46 19.57 -12.21
N GLN A 73 -1.21 20.55 -11.33
CA GLN A 73 0.14 21.05 -11.07
C GLN A 73 1.03 19.96 -10.48
N TRP A 74 0.53 19.18 -9.53
CA TRP A 74 1.27 18.06 -8.94
C TRP A 74 1.60 16.98 -9.96
N LEU A 75 0.64 16.60 -10.82
CA LEU A 75 0.88 15.62 -11.88
C LEU A 75 1.90 16.12 -12.91
N LYS A 76 1.89 17.42 -13.26
CA LYS A 76 2.88 18.04 -14.15
C LYS A 76 4.30 18.00 -13.57
N THR A 77 4.48 18.05 -12.24
CA THR A 77 5.81 17.90 -11.62
C THR A 77 6.40 16.50 -11.80
N LYS A 78 5.56 15.48 -12.01
CA LYS A 78 6.02 14.15 -12.40
C LYS A 78 6.34 14.17 -13.89
N LYS A 79 7.65 14.18 -14.22
CA LYS A 79 8.25 14.21 -15.57
C LYS A 79 7.65 13.27 -16.65
N SER A 80 6.74 12.38 -16.27
CA SER A 80 6.09 11.40 -17.14
C SER A 80 4.64 11.73 -17.55
N VAL A 81 4.01 12.77 -16.98
CA VAL A 81 2.56 13.04 -17.19
C VAL A 81 2.35 14.45 -17.76
N LYS A 82 1.82 14.52 -18.99
CA LYS A 82 1.38 15.78 -19.62
C LYS A 82 -0.14 15.80 -19.60
N VAL A 83 -0.71 16.69 -18.78
CA VAL A 83 -2.16 16.83 -18.59
C VAL A 83 -2.68 17.91 -19.52
N VAL A 84 -3.67 17.58 -20.35
CA VAL A 84 -4.32 18.45 -21.33
C VAL A 84 -5.64 18.94 -20.75
N ASN A 85 -5.55 19.91 -19.84
CA ASN A 85 -6.68 20.53 -19.12
C ASN A 85 -7.54 19.59 -18.24
N PRO A 86 -7.97 20.06 -17.05
CA PRO A 86 -9.11 19.47 -16.38
C PRO A 86 -10.37 19.89 -17.12
N ASP A 87 -11.21 18.92 -17.50
CA ASP A 87 -12.58 19.22 -17.96
C ASP A 87 -13.32 19.85 -16.76
N PRO A 88 -13.98 21.02 -16.90
CA PRO A 88 -14.70 21.63 -15.78
C PRO A 88 -15.61 20.60 -15.12
N ALA A 89 -15.61 20.65 -13.78
CA ALA A 89 -16.33 19.71 -12.93
C ALA A 89 -17.72 19.43 -13.49
N ILE A 90 -18.03 18.15 -13.67
CA ILE A 90 -19.40 17.74 -13.96
C ILE A 90 -20.18 18.11 -12.69
N GLU A 91 -20.77 19.31 -12.69
CA GLU A 91 -21.88 19.60 -11.79
C GLU A 91 -22.86 18.46 -11.98
N ASN A 92 -23.32 17.93 -10.85
CA ASN A 92 -24.13 16.73 -10.73
C ASN A 92 -25.49 16.94 -11.42
N HIS A 93 -25.48 17.01 -12.75
CA HIS A 93 -26.66 17.22 -13.57
C HIS A 93 -27.32 15.85 -13.74
N ASN A 94 -28.33 15.64 -12.92
CA ASN A 94 -29.48 14.79 -13.21
C ASN A 94 -30.14 15.21 -14.54
N GLN A 95 -29.49 14.97 -15.68
CA GLN A 95 -30.14 15.07 -16.99
C GLN A 95 -29.52 14.05 -17.96
N MET A 96 -29.90 12.80 -17.71
CA MET A 96 -29.74 11.64 -18.57
C MET A 96 -30.55 11.87 -19.87
N SER A 97 -30.00 12.55 -20.87
CA SER A 97 -30.55 12.59 -22.23
C SER A 97 -30.12 11.32 -22.98
N TRP A 98 -30.72 10.19 -22.62
CA TRP A 98 -30.61 8.90 -23.31
C TRP A 98 -31.68 8.72 -24.41
N ALA A 99 -31.94 9.76 -25.20
CA ALA A 99 -32.78 9.63 -26.37
C ALA A 99 -31.90 9.18 -27.55
N LEU A 100 -31.94 7.86 -27.84
CA LEU A 100 -31.52 7.14 -29.06
C LEU A 100 -30.61 5.90 -28.84
N ALA A 101 -30.85 5.13 -27.77
CA ALA A 101 -30.46 3.72 -27.73
C ALA A 101 -31.72 2.84 -27.70
N PRO A 102 -31.75 1.68 -28.39
CA PRO A 102 -32.87 0.75 -28.28
C PRO A 102 -33.04 0.33 -26.81
N PRO A 103 -34.25 -0.06 -26.37
CA PRO A 103 -34.49 -0.39 -24.97
C PRO A 103 -33.58 -1.55 -24.57
N VAL A 104 -32.49 -1.22 -23.87
CA VAL A 104 -31.66 -2.19 -23.17
C VAL A 104 -32.60 -2.80 -22.15
N GLY A 105 -32.98 -4.05 -22.41
CA GLY A 105 -33.92 -4.79 -21.59
C GLY A 105 -33.53 -4.69 -20.12
N GLN A 106 -34.55 -4.68 -19.25
CA GLN A 106 -34.40 -4.76 -17.80
C GLN A 106 -33.35 -5.83 -17.46
N HIS A 107 -32.10 -5.42 -17.25
CA HIS A 107 -31.06 -6.36 -16.85
C HIS A 107 -31.28 -6.58 -15.36
N ASP A 108 -31.83 -7.75 -15.04
CA ASP A 108 -32.38 -8.13 -13.75
C ASP A 108 -31.53 -7.66 -12.55
N HIS A 109 -32.15 -6.93 -11.63
CA HIS A 109 -31.60 -6.58 -10.31
C HIS A 109 -31.03 -7.80 -9.55
N LYS A 110 -31.47 -9.02 -9.88
CA LYS A 110 -30.93 -10.28 -9.36
C LYS A 110 -29.47 -10.53 -9.74
N SER A 111 -29.03 -10.09 -10.92
CA SER A 111 -27.65 -10.31 -11.38
C SER A 111 -26.65 -9.47 -10.57
N LEU A 112 -27.03 -8.24 -10.23
CA LEU A 112 -26.19 -7.35 -9.41
C LEU A 112 -26.03 -7.88 -7.98
N GLN A 113 -27.14 -8.31 -7.36
CA GLN A 113 -27.10 -8.92 -6.02
C GLN A 113 -26.20 -10.16 -5.96
N LEU A 114 -26.26 -11.02 -6.98
CA LEU A 114 -25.41 -12.20 -7.07
C LEU A 114 -23.91 -11.85 -7.18
N ILE A 115 -23.59 -10.74 -7.86
CA ILE A 115 -22.21 -10.24 -7.98
C ILE A 115 -21.73 -9.70 -6.63
N GLU A 116 -22.54 -8.93 -5.92
CA GLU A 116 -22.21 -8.41 -4.58
C GLU A 116 -21.99 -9.53 -3.56
N GLU A 117 -22.83 -10.57 -3.59
CA GLU A 117 -22.65 -11.76 -2.74
C GLU A 117 -21.35 -12.50 -3.04
N LYS A 118 -20.99 -12.64 -4.33
CA LYS A 118 -19.71 -13.23 -4.74
C LYS A 118 -18.52 -12.41 -4.28
N ILE A 119 -18.57 -11.07 -4.41
CA ILE A 119 -17.51 -10.17 -3.94
C ILE A 119 -17.31 -10.36 -2.44
N ARG A 120 -18.38 -10.32 -1.65
CA ARG A 120 -18.34 -10.55 -0.20
C ARG A 120 -17.75 -11.92 0.17
N GLY A 121 -18.07 -12.95 -0.62
CA GLY A 121 -17.49 -14.29 -0.46
C GLY A 121 -15.97 -14.30 -0.70
N LEU A 122 -15.52 -13.64 -1.77
CA LEU A 122 -14.09 -13.54 -2.09
C LEU A 122 -13.32 -12.73 -1.05
N GLU A 123 -13.90 -11.67 -0.50
CA GLU A 123 -13.31 -10.89 0.59
C GLU A 123 -13.09 -11.74 1.84
N LYS A 124 -14.06 -12.57 2.23
CA LYS A 124 -13.90 -13.52 3.34
C LYS A 124 -12.76 -14.51 3.09
N VAL A 125 -12.67 -15.07 1.88
CA VAL A 125 -11.59 -16.00 1.52
C VAL A 125 -10.23 -15.33 1.59
N ARG A 126 -10.12 -14.09 1.09
CA ARG A 126 -8.90 -13.28 1.18
C ARG A 126 -8.48 -13.06 2.63
N ASP A 127 -9.44 -12.72 3.50
CA ASP A 127 -9.14 -12.44 4.91
C ASP A 127 -8.68 -13.71 5.64
N VAL A 128 -9.32 -14.86 5.38
CA VAL A 128 -8.88 -16.17 5.90
C VAL A 128 -7.47 -16.51 5.41
N LEU A 129 -7.16 -16.30 4.14
CA LEU A 129 -5.84 -16.57 3.60
C LEU A 129 -4.78 -15.66 4.24
N LYS A 130 -5.11 -14.39 4.47
CA LYS A 130 -4.22 -13.42 5.12
C LYS A 130 -3.95 -13.82 6.57
N ILE A 131 -4.96 -14.25 7.32
CA ILE A 131 -4.80 -14.75 8.69
C ILE A 131 -3.88 -15.97 8.70
N LYS A 132 -4.14 -16.95 7.84
CA LYS A 132 -3.32 -18.17 7.74
C LYS A 132 -1.86 -17.87 7.39
N ASN A 133 -1.62 -16.89 6.52
CA ASN A 133 -0.25 -16.47 6.20
C ASN A 133 0.45 -15.87 7.43
N LEU A 134 -0.23 -14.98 8.15
CA LEU A 134 0.30 -14.38 9.38
C LEU A 134 0.55 -15.42 10.49
N GLU A 135 -0.31 -16.43 10.62
CA GLU A 135 -0.11 -17.54 11.55
C GLU A 135 1.17 -18.32 11.22
N ASN A 136 1.41 -18.60 9.94
CA ASN A 136 2.64 -19.29 9.51
C ASN A 136 3.89 -18.45 9.79
N GLU A 137 3.86 -17.16 9.48
CA GLU A 137 4.96 -16.23 9.78
C GLU A 137 5.22 -16.14 11.29
N LEU A 138 4.17 -16.11 12.11
CA LEU A 138 4.29 -16.11 13.57
C LEU A 138 4.93 -17.40 14.10
N ILE A 139 4.56 -18.56 13.54
CA ILE A 139 5.15 -19.85 13.90
C ILE A 139 6.65 -19.87 13.53
N ALA A 140 7.00 -19.40 12.32
CA ALA A 140 8.38 -19.31 11.88
C ALA A 140 9.21 -18.40 12.80
N ALA A 141 8.74 -17.17 13.05
CA ALA A 141 9.42 -16.22 13.94
C ALA A 141 9.58 -16.76 15.37
N LYS A 142 8.56 -17.45 15.91
CA LYS A 142 8.64 -18.08 17.23
C LYS A 142 9.69 -19.20 17.29
N SER A 143 9.82 -19.98 16.21
CA SER A 143 10.83 -21.03 16.10
C SER A 143 12.24 -20.44 16.06
N GLU A 144 12.46 -19.38 15.28
CA GLU A 144 13.74 -18.66 15.20
C GLU A 144 14.12 -18.02 16.55
N LEU A 145 13.16 -17.37 17.22
CA LEU A 145 13.37 -16.80 18.54
C LEU A 145 13.77 -17.87 19.56
N THR A 146 13.10 -19.02 19.53
CA THR A 146 13.42 -20.15 20.40
C THR A 146 14.83 -20.68 20.15
N GLN A 147 15.23 -20.77 18.88
CA GLN A 147 16.57 -21.20 18.51
C GLN A 147 17.64 -20.20 18.93
N SER A 148 17.42 -18.90 18.65
CA SER A 148 18.30 -17.81 19.07
C SER A 148 18.50 -17.81 20.59
N ARG A 149 17.42 -17.99 21.36
CA ARG A 149 17.47 -18.10 22.82
C ARG A 149 18.36 -19.26 23.29
N LYS A 150 18.28 -20.42 22.65
CA LYS A 150 19.14 -21.58 22.97
C LYS A 150 20.61 -21.26 22.70
N VAL A 151 20.91 -20.66 21.55
CA VAL A 151 22.28 -20.29 21.17
C VAL A 151 22.87 -19.28 22.16
N ILE A 152 22.11 -18.25 22.55
CA ILE A 152 22.53 -17.26 23.54
C ILE A 152 22.82 -17.92 24.89
N ASN A 153 21.95 -18.81 25.35
CA ASN A 153 22.14 -19.51 26.63
C ASN A 153 23.39 -20.41 26.61
N SER A 154 23.60 -21.17 25.54
CA SER A 154 24.81 -21.99 25.38
C SER A 154 26.07 -21.13 25.32
N SER A 155 26.03 -20.01 24.60
CA SER A 155 27.16 -19.08 24.49
C SER A 155 27.48 -18.43 25.84
N LYS A 156 26.46 -17.99 26.58
CA LYS A 156 26.61 -17.45 27.94
C LYS A 156 27.26 -18.47 28.88
N LYS A 157 26.84 -19.73 28.81
CA LYS A 157 27.45 -20.81 29.60
C LYS A 157 28.92 -20.98 29.25
N ALA A 158 29.26 -21.08 27.96
CA ALA A 158 30.64 -21.24 27.51
C ALA A 158 31.55 -20.08 27.98
N LEU A 159 31.04 -18.84 27.94
CA LEU A 159 31.78 -17.67 28.43
C LEU A 159 32.02 -17.73 29.95
N LEU A 160 31.01 -18.13 30.72
CA LEU A 160 31.13 -18.29 32.18
C LEU A 160 32.11 -19.41 32.54
N ASP A 161 32.03 -20.55 31.87
CA ASP A 161 32.94 -21.68 32.08
C ASP A 161 34.39 -21.28 31.73
N GLY A 162 34.57 -20.53 30.63
CA GLY A 162 35.86 -19.98 30.23
C GLY A 162 36.44 -19.02 31.27
N ALA A 163 35.64 -18.07 31.76
CA ALA A 163 36.06 -17.11 32.78
C ALA A 163 36.42 -17.80 34.11
N LEU A 164 35.65 -18.82 34.51
CA LEU A 164 35.93 -19.61 35.71
C LEU A 164 37.27 -20.36 35.58
N ASN A 165 37.54 -20.95 34.42
CA ASN A 165 38.79 -21.65 34.14
C ASN A 165 39.98 -20.69 34.15
N GLN A 166 39.83 -19.50 33.57
CA GLN A 166 40.86 -18.45 33.62
C GLN A 166 41.14 -18.01 35.05
N LEU A 167 40.10 -17.73 35.85
CA LEU A 167 40.25 -17.36 37.25
C LEU A 167 40.98 -18.45 38.06
N LYS A 168 40.66 -19.72 37.82
CA LYS A 168 41.34 -20.85 38.47
C LYS A 168 42.82 -20.91 38.06
N ALA A 169 43.14 -20.70 36.79
CA ALA A 169 44.52 -20.66 36.31
C ALA A 169 45.31 -19.51 36.97
N TYR A 170 44.72 -18.32 37.09
CA TYR A 170 45.34 -17.19 37.78
C TYR A 170 45.64 -17.50 39.25
N LYS A 171 44.69 -18.08 39.99
CA LYS A 171 44.92 -18.47 41.39
C LYS A 171 46.04 -19.50 41.54
N ASN A 172 46.15 -20.45 40.60
CA ASN A 172 47.24 -21.43 40.61
C ASN A 172 48.60 -20.76 40.39
N LEU A 173 48.70 -19.80 39.47
CA LEU A 173 49.92 -19.03 39.23
C LEU A 173 50.30 -18.17 40.43
N GLU A 174 49.32 -17.53 41.07
CA GLU A 174 49.53 -16.75 42.29
C GLU A 174 50.08 -17.63 43.43
N ALA A 175 49.52 -18.82 43.63
CA ALA A 175 50.02 -19.78 44.61
C ALA A 175 51.48 -20.21 44.35
N LEU A 176 51.87 -20.39 43.07
CA LEU A 176 53.26 -20.68 42.71
C LEU A 176 54.20 -19.50 42.99
N SER A 177 53.73 -18.27 42.81
CA SER A 177 54.52 -17.06 43.08
C SER A 177 54.76 -16.80 44.58
N GLN A 178 53.92 -17.36 45.45
CA GLN A 178 54.03 -17.22 46.91
C GLN A 178 54.82 -18.38 47.57
N SER A 179 55.28 -19.36 46.80
CA SER A 179 56.18 -20.40 47.29
C SER A 179 57.53 -19.78 47.66
N PRO A 180 58.02 -19.92 48.91
CA PRO A 180 59.36 -19.48 49.26
C PRO A 180 60.37 -20.22 48.38
N TYR A 181 61.34 -19.48 47.83
CA TYR A 181 62.57 -20.09 47.33
C TYR A 181 63.32 -20.62 48.57
N ASP A 182 63.32 -21.93 48.76
CA ASP A 182 64.33 -22.62 49.59
C ASP A 182 65.68 -22.64 48.86
#